data_AF-A0A218QKM0-F1
#
_entry.id   AF-A0A218QKM0-F1
#
_cell.length_a   1.000
_cell.length_b   1.000
_cell.length_c   1.000
_cell.angle_alpha   90.00
_cell.angle_beta   90.00
_cell.angle_gamma   90.00
#
_symmetry.space_group_name_H-M   'P 1'
#
loop_
_entity.id
_entity.type
_entity.pdbx_description
1 polymer ?
#
loop_
_entity_poly.entity_id
_entity_poly.type
_entity_poly.pdbx_seq_one_letter_code
_entity_poly.pdbx_strand_id
1 'polypeptide(L)'
;MIHVAIPESRGQHVGWNNFLTTPPHPEGLAPLWSGNWGAYAANPDTANHLFGTSQGAGTAILTFLGGFHPQTESLWLTDMAHHHLAIAVIFIIAGHQYRTSW
;
A
#
# COMPACT_ATOMS: atom_id res chain seq x y z
N MET A 1 -2.70 -2.72 5.95
CA MET A 1 -1.62 -1.76 5.66
C MET A 1 -2.11 -0.58 4.83
N ILE A 2 -2.60 -0.82 3.61
CA ILE A 2 -3.03 0.21 2.64
C ILE A 2 -4.03 1.22 3.20
N HIS A 3 -5.05 0.77 3.92
CA HIS A 3 -6.13 1.65 4.36
C HIS A 3 -5.93 2.37 5.69
N VAL A 4 -4.96 1.95 6.51
CA VAL A 4 -4.79 2.50 7.87
C VAL A 4 -3.34 2.89 8.10
N ALA A 5 -2.42 1.92 8.12
CA ALA A 5 -1.01 2.19 8.42
C ALA A 5 -0.37 3.22 7.48
N ILE A 6 -0.62 3.15 6.17
CA ILE A 6 -0.09 4.12 5.20
C ILE A 6 -0.70 5.52 5.43
N PRO A 7 -2.04 5.70 5.47
CA PRO A 7 -2.65 6.99 5.84
C PRO A 7 -2.16 7.55 7.18
N GLU A 8 -2.10 6.74 8.24
CA GLU A 8 -1.64 7.18 9.57
C GLU A 8 -0.16 7.60 9.53
N SER A 9 0.68 6.91 8.76
CA SER A 9 2.07 7.34 8.53
C SER A 9 2.19 8.67 7.79
N ARG A 10 1.12 9.11 7.13
CA ARG A 10 1.01 10.38 6.40
C ARG A 10 0.21 11.43 7.19
N GLY A 11 -0.05 11.19 8.47
CA GLY A 11 -0.80 12.11 9.33
C GLY A 11 -2.30 12.18 9.01
N GLN A 12 -2.82 11.21 8.26
CA GLN A 12 -4.24 11.11 7.94
C GLN A 12 -4.89 10.03 8.80
N HIS A 13 -5.77 10.46 9.72
CA HIS A 13 -6.46 9.52 10.61
C HIS A 13 -7.51 8.70 9.87
N VAL A 14 -7.40 7.37 9.94
CA VAL A 14 -8.38 6.42 9.41
C VAL A 14 -8.75 5.38 10.46
N GLY A 15 -10.01 5.42 10.89
CA GLY A 15 -10.59 4.54 11.89
C GLY A 15 -11.94 3.97 11.45
N TRP A 16 -12.58 3.22 12.35
CA TRP A 16 -13.84 2.51 12.06
C TRP A 16 -14.99 3.44 11.61
N ASN A 17 -14.98 4.68 12.08
CA ASN A 17 -16.01 5.68 11.77
C ASN A 17 -15.89 6.29 10.36
N ASN A 18 -14.71 6.28 9.74
CA ASN A 18 -14.46 6.97 8.47
C ASN A 18 -13.76 6.11 7.38
N PHE A 19 -13.39 4.86 7.70
CA PHE A 19 -12.70 3.96 6.77
C PHE A 19 -13.49 3.73 5.47
N LEU A 20 -14.81 3.62 5.56
CA LEU A 20 -15.67 3.36 4.39
C LEU A 20 -15.83 4.58 3.47
N THR A 21 -15.53 5.78 3.97
CA THR A 21 -15.67 7.04 3.23
C THR A 21 -14.33 7.66 2.86
N THR A 22 -13.22 7.09 3.33
CA THR A 22 -11.87 7.58 3.07
C THR A 22 -11.16 6.64 2.11
N PRO A 23 -11.02 6.99 0.82
CA PRO A 23 -10.35 6.13 -0.14
C PRO A 23 -8.83 6.06 0.16
N PRO A 24 -8.19 4.89 0.01
CA PRO A 24 -6.76 4.74 0.25
C PRO A 24 -5.88 5.34 -0.86
N HIS A 25 -6.44 5.60 -2.04
CA HIS A 25 -5.74 6.18 -3.19
C HIS A 25 -6.66 7.21 -3.88
N PRO A 26 -6.15 8.34 -4.39
CA PRO A 26 -6.98 9.39 -5.02
C PRO A 26 -7.84 8.90 -6.18
N GLU A 27 -7.31 7.99 -7.01
CA GLU A 27 -8.04 7.40 -8.15
C GLU A 27 -8.94 6.21 -7.77
N GLY A 28 -9.02 5.89 -6.48
CA GLY A 28 -9.82 4.77 -5.98
C GLY A 28 -9.45 3.44 -6.65
N LEU A 29 -10.47 2.66 -7.03
CA LEU A 29 -10.31 1.36 -7.69
C LEU A 29 -10.27 1.44 -9.22
N ALA A 30 -10.39 2.62 -9.82
CA ALA A 30 -10.44 2.73 -11.29
C ALA A 30 -9.17 2.17 -11.97
N PRO A 31 -7.93 2.46 -11.49
CA PRO A 31 -6.72 1.89 -12.08
C PRO A 31 -6.60 0.36 -11.97
N LEU A 32 -7.21 -0.23 -10.92
CA LEU A 32 -7.27 -1.69 -10.77
C LEU A 32 -8.04 -2.33 -11.94
N TRP A 33 -9.23 -1.80 -12.24
CA TRP A 33 -10.14 -2.36 -13.24
C TRP A 33 -9.76 -2.02 -14.68
N SER A 34 -9.05 -0.90 -14.91
CA SER A 34 -8.53 -0.54 -16.22
C SER A 34 -7.20 -1.24 -16.57
N GLY A 35 -6.61 -1.96 -15.61
CA GLY A 35 -5.31 -2.63 -15.78
C GLY A 35 -4.10 -1.67 -15.66
N ASN A 36 -4.32 -0.39 -15.39
CA ASN A 36 -3.25 0.59 -15.18
C ASN A 36 -2.71 0.52 -13.73
N TRP A 37 -2.22 -0.65 -13.30
CA TRP A 37 -1.78 -0.86 -11.92
C TRP A 37 -0.58 -0.02 -11.51
N GLY A 38 0.22 0.43 -12.49
CA GLY A 38 1.36 1.33 -12.26
C GLY A 38 0.96 2.67 -11.63
N ALA A 39 -0.29 3.10 -11.76
CA ALA A 39 -0.80 4.30 -11.10
C ALA A 39 -0.66 4.23 -9.57
N TYR A 40 -0.81 3.04 -8.97
CA TYR A 40 -0.68 2.86 -7.52
C TYR A 40 0.75 2.96 -6.98
N ALA A 41 1.74 2.97 -7.86
CA ALA A 41 3.16 3.13 -7.52
C ALA A 41 3.65 4.58 -7.74
N ALA A 42 2.83 5.44 -8.33
CA ALA A 42 3.21 6.81 -8.65
C ALA A 42 3.28 7.69 -7.40
N ASN A 43 4.29 8.57 -7.37
CA ASN A 43 4.53 9.54 -6.28
C ASN A 43 4.69 8.86 -4.90
N PRO A 44 5.79 8.13 -4.67
CA PRO A 44 6.11 7.58 -3.35
C PRO A 44 6.36 8.69 -2.32
N ASP A 45 6.33 8.32 -1.04
CA ASP A 45 6.83 9.19 0.03
C ASP A 45 8.28 9.60 -0.26
N THR A 46 8.60 10.88 -0.07
CA THR A 46 9.92 11.41 -0.42
C THR A 46 10.98 10.99 0.60
N ALA A 47 12.26 11.11 0.26
CA ALA A 47 13.36 10.85 1.21
C ALA A 47 13.33 11.76 2.46
N ASN A 48 12.64 12.90 2.37
CA ASN A 48 12.45 13.86 3.47
C ASN A 48 11.05 13.74 4.11
N HIS A 49 10.31 12.66 3.84
CA HIS A 49 9.01 12.42 4.47
C HIS A 49 9.20 12.32 5.99
N LEU A 50 8.35 13.05 6.71
CA LEU A 50 8.29 12.99 8.16
C LEU A 50 7.16 12.04 8.57
N PHE A 51 7.53 10.88 9.11
CA PHE A 51 6.60 9.83 9.51
C PHE A 51 5.56 10.33 10.52
N GLY A 52 4.30 9.97 10.30
CA GLY A 52 3.15 10.42 11.07
C GLY A 52 2.61 11.79 10.65
N THR A 53 3.14 12.37 9.56
CA THR A 53 2.76 13.71 9.10
C THR A 53 2.60 13.77 7.58
N SER A 54 1.98 14.84 7.08
CA SER A 54 1.78 15.05 5.64
C SER A 54 2.99 15.70 4.95
N GLN A 55 4.02 16.13 5.70
CA GLN A 55 5.21 16.76 5.11
C GLN A 55 6.04 15.75 4.34
N GLY A 56 6.15 15.93 3.01
CA GLY A 56 6.90 15.04 2.14
C GLY A 56 6.20 13.71 1.84
N ALA A 57 4.93 13.57 2.22
CA ALA A 57 4.10 12.41 1.95
C ALA A 57 3.68 12.33 0.48
N GLY A 58 3.70 11.12 -0.07
CA GLY A 58 3.24 10.80 -1.41
C GLY A 58 1.82 10.26 -1.43
N THR A 59 1.42 9.71 -2.59
CA THR A 59 0.11 9.07 -2.78
C THR A 59 0.20 7.59 -3.11
N ALA A 60 1.40 7.08 -3.46
CA ALA A 60 1.59 5.67 -3.78
C ALA A 60 1.10 4.77 -2.64
N ILE A 61 0.53 3.62 -2.97
CA ILE A 61 0.09 2.60 -2.00
C ILE A 61 0.81 1.26 -2.19
N LEU A 62 1.43 1.04 -3.35
CA LEU A 62 2.14 -0.17 -3.71
C LEU A 62 3.42 0.21 -4.46
N THR A 63 4.58 0.10 -3.81
CA THR A 63 5.87 0.46 -4.42
C THR A 63 6.82 -0.73 -4.44
N PHE A 64 7.98 -0.54 -5.06
CA PHE A 64 9.09 -1.50 -5.05
C PHE A 64 10.41 -0.72 -4.98
N LEU A 65 10.54 0.13 -3.96
CA LEU A 65 11.68 1.05 -3.81
C LEU A 65 12.94 0.31 -3.35
N GLY A 66 12.81 -0.58 -2.38
CA GLY A 66 13.93 -1.20 -1.69
C GLY A 66 14.66 -0.25 -0.73
N GLY A 67 15.57 -0.80 0.07
CA GLY A 67 16.30 -0.06 1.09
C GLY A 67 15.44 0.34 2.28
N PHE A 68 15.81 1.42 2.96
CA PHE A 68 15.17 1.89 4.18
C PHE A 68 14.71 3.34 4.04
N HIS A 69 13.60 3.65 4.71
CA HIS A 69 13.09 5.00 4.86
C HIS A 69 14.12 5.85 5.66
N PRO A 70 14.66 6.95 5.11
CA PRO A 70 15.83 7.63 5.67
C PRO A 70 15.65 8.17 7.10
N GLN A 71 14.42 8.51 7.50
CA GLN A 71 14.14 9.04 8.83
C GLN A 71 13.95 7.95 9.89
N THR A 72 13.30 6.83 9.53
CA THR A 72 12.89 5.79 10.48
C THR A 72 13.81 4.59 10.47
N GLU A 73 14.71 4.51 9.47
CA GLU A 73 15.63 3.40 9.22
C GLU A 73 14.91 2.04 9.08
N SER A 74 13.62 2.07 8.73
CA SER A 74 12.75 0.91 8.56
C SER A 74 12.35 0.71 7.10
N LEU A 75 11.78 -0.46 6.77
CA LEU A 75 11.26 -0.71 5.42
C LEU A 75 10.12 0.26 5.08
N TRP A 76 9.98 0.59 3.79
CA TRP A 76 8.87 1.40 3.30
C TRP A 76 7.53 0.68 3.53
N LEU A 77 6.53 1.38 4.08
CA LEU A 77 5.20 0.81 4.31
C LEU A 77 4.52 0.37 3.01
N THR A 78 4.73 1.09 1.92
CA THR A 78 4.22 0.76 0.59
C THR A 78 4.90 -0.47 -0.02
N ASP A 79 6.19 -0.71 0.26
CA ASP A 79 6.89 -1.94 -0.13
C ASP A 79 6.41 -3.14 0.69
N MET A 80 6.25 -2.97 2.00
CA MET A 80 5.66 -4.00 2.85
C MET A 80 4.23 -4.34 2.41
N ALA A 81 3.40 -3.35 2.07
CA ALA A 81 2.05 -3.57 1.56
C ALA A 81 2.05 -4.34 0.23
N HIS A 82 2.93 -3.97 -0.70
CA HIS A 82 3.11 -4.70 -1.95
C HIS A 82 3.55 -6.14 -1.69
N HIS A 83 4.55 -6.35 -0.83
CA HIS A 83 5.03 -7.69 -0.48
C HIS A 83 3.88 -8.59 0.00
N HIS A 84 3.04 -8.12 0.94
CA HIS A 84 1.90 -8.90 1.44
C HIS A 84 0.88 -9.22 0.34
N LEU A 85 0.60 -8.26 -0.56
CA LEU A 85 -0.29 -8.50 -1.68
C LEU A 85 0.28 -9.55 -2.64
N ALA A 86 1.57 -9.46 -2.97
CA ALA A 86 2.24 -10.41 -3.87
C ALA A 86 2.25 -11.84 -3.29
N ILE A 87 2.59 -12.01 -2.01
CA ILE A 87 2.57 -13.34 -1.38
C ILE A 87 1.15 -13.89 -1.21
N ALA A 88 0.15 -13.02 -0.99
CA ALA A 88 -1.25 -13.45 -0.90
C ALA A 88 -1.71 -14.07 -2.22
N VAL A 89 -1.38 -13.47 -3.37
CA VAL A 89 -1.68 -14.03 -4.69
C VAL A 89 -1.00 -15.39 -4.88
N ILE A 90 0.28 -15.50 -4.53
CA ILE A 90 1.03 -16.76 -4.62
C ILE A 90 0.37 -17.86 -3.77
N PHE A 91 0.00 -17.56 -2.53
CA PHE A 91 -0.62 -18.53 -1.64
C PHE A 91 -2.04 -18.92 -2.06
N ILE A 92 -2.81 -17.99 -2.64
CA ILE A 92 -4.12 -18.33 -3.21
C ILE A 92 -3.94 -19.35 -4.33
N ILE A 93 -3.02 -19.11 -5.27
CA ILE A 93 -2.77 -20.05 -6.38
C ILE A 93 -2.25 -21.40 -5.85
N ALA A 94 -1.25 -21.37 -4.98
CA ALA A 94 -0.66 -22.57 -4.40
C ALA A 94 -1.68 -23.40 -3.59
N GLY A 95 -2.59 -22.73 -2.87
CA GLY A 95 -3.66 -23.38 -2.10
C GLY A 95 -4.67 -24.16 -2.95
N HIS A 96 -4.69 -23.93 -4.26
CA HIS A 96 -5.57 -24.62 -5.21
C HIS A 96 -4.81 -25.58 -6.14
N GLN A 97 -3.52 -25.81 -5.91
CA GLN A 97 -2.69 -26.64 -6.79
C GLN A 97 -3.03 -28.14 -6.70
N TYR A 98 -3.50 -28.61 -5.54
CA TYR A 98 -3.70 -30.03 -5.27
C TYR A 98 -5.13 -30.48 -5.52
N ARG A 99 -5.26 -31.73 -5.99
CA ARG A 99 -6.55 -32.37 -6.22
C ARG A 99 -7.34 -32.45 -4.91
N THR A 100 -8.62 -32.21 -5.06
CA THR A 100 -9.65 -32.28 -4.01
C THR A 100 -10.82 -33.14 -4.51
N SER A 101 -11.93 -33.15 -3.79
CA SER A 101 -13.16 -33.83 -4.19
C SER A 101 -14.13 -32.95 -5.00
N TRP A 102 -13.70 -31.76 -5.43
CA TRP A 102 -14.43 -30.90 -6.37
C TRP A 102 -13.95 -31.09 -7.81
#